data_AF-D0NX77-F1
#
_entry.id   AF-D0NX77-F1
#
_cell.length_a   1.000
_cell.length_b   1.000
_cell.length_c   1.000
_cell.angle_alpha   90.00
_cell.angle_beta   90.00
_cell.angle_gamma   90.00
#
_symmetry.space_group_name_H-M   'P 1'
#
loop_
_entity.id
_entity.type
_entity.pdbx_description
1 polymer ?
#
loop_
_entity_poly.entity_id
_entity_poly.type
_entity_poly.pdbx_seq_one_letter_code
_entity_poly.pdbx_strand_id
1 'polypeptide(L)'
;MRVSVCLQGPLRQPTVYQSDCAKQWTAATDSSSSSLGDRSTVKSRTGELRINLAVKLARFTSEYVDFNTRSYNGHVPAPTIKVCPGDRLVITLTNSLEAGKSNNTNLHLHGVHVPPVGDADNVMPNVEPGGQRRYTYEIRPDHPAGTFWYHPHTHGNVNSQLNGLMAGALIVVDRPADFPAELAAMDDLIMLLQAVCVENCFNMYDALEEALENRYSHSRRLSQQMDTPDEERIWPTDLEIVEDDADVPLNDTSLPTVFVNGQYLPTLDLAVGEYKRLRFINAIANNVAELVTSRGSGCMLKVLAMDGIYLTKPKAREVVVIPPGGRADVAIMCAEIGEFYLETDCATSRNKLLGLENQHRVPSQRIAKLKVSKVDDPDDNDDSEISSEFMRLPSTLPKRPAYMEDTLGTPESRPVIEESNKYDFEFSVWMDKGITYGVNHEKLELSNVNYSMPVNEMQQWEISSSNCRTMSHPFHMHATHFQVSDMDDITDPDGVMFAVGEWRDTLPIFRGGVQIRFTPREYMVGNIFAHCHIASHVDAGMAQLVNVYDSDSRPNGDEADEEEESASDEVEDEDESESEDAQKVEKR
;
A
#
# COMPACT_ATOMS: atom_id res chain seq x y z
N MET A 1 -2.87 -1.09 -28.32
CA MET A 1 -1.82 -0.05 -28.35
C MET A 1 -0.58 -0.71 -27.75
N ARG A 2 0.54 -0.81 -28.50
CA ARG A 2 1.76 -1.44 -27.98
C ARG A 2 2.42 -0.49 -26.97
N VAL A 3 2.64 -0.92 -25.74
CA VAL A 3 3.43 -0.19 -24.75
C VAL A 3 4.86 -0.69 -24.88
N SER A 4 5.65 -0.11 -25.79
CA SER A 4 7.03 -0.55 -26.02
C SER A 4 7.96 0.07 -24.96
N VAL A 5 8.59 -0.80 -24.16
CA VAL A 5 9.61 -0.44 -23.16
C VAL A 5 10.95 -1.02 -23.64
N CYS A 6 11.67 -0.31 -24.51
CA CYS A 6 13.00 -0.74 -25.01
C CYS A 6 14.15 -0.45 -24.01
N LEU A 7 15.15 -1.35 -24.00
CA LEU A 7 16.55 -1.28 -23.55
C LEU A 7 16.83 -1.00 -22.07
N GLN A 8 17.80 -1.72 -21.50
CA GLN A 8 18.66 -1.23 -20.42
C GLN A 8 19.05 0.22 -20.74
N GLY A 9 18.37 1.15 -20.10
CA GLY A 9 18.36 2.56 -20.47
C GLY A 9 18.08 3.43 -19.27
N PRO A 10 18.07 4.77 -19.42
CA PRO A 10 17.84 5.66 -18.30
C PRO A 10 16.48 5.39 -17.64
N LEU A 11 16.41 5.59 -16.33
CA LEU A 11 15.17 5.53 -15.56
C LEU A 11 14.17 6.55 -16.14
N ARG A 12 13.03 6.05 -16.60
CA ARG A 12 11.91 6.85 -17.09
C ARG A 12 10.91 7.03 -15.95
N GLN A 13 10.48 8.26 -15.75
CA GLN A 13 9.45 8.58 -14.78
C GLN A 13 8.05 8.33 -15.38
N PRO A 14 7.07 7.90 -14.57
CA PRO A 14 5.69 7.76 -15.03
C PRO A 14 5.14 9.09 -15.56
N THR A 15 4.16 9.01 -16.46
CA THR A 15 3.39 10.21 -16.86
C THR A 15 2.76 10.88 -15.64
N VAL A 16 2.63 12.21 -15.62
CA VAL A 16 2.16 12.96 -14.44
C VAL A 16 0.86 13.70 -14.73
N TYR A 17 -0.13 13.50 -13.87
CA TYR A 17 -1.27 14.41 -13.70
C TYR A 17 -1.05 15.23 -12.44
N GLN A 18 -1.14 16.56 -12.55
CA GLN A 18 -0.87 17.43 -11.41
C GLN A 18 -1.81 18.63 -11.37
N SER A 19 -2.26 18.97 -10.16
CA SER A 19 -3.08 20.15 -9.92
C SER A 19 -2.29 21.44 -10.20
N ASP A 20 -3.00 22.55 -10.41
CA ASP A 20 -2.33 23.84 -10.61
C ASP A 20 -1.56 24.29 -9.36
N CYS A 21 -2.03 23.92 -8.16
CA CYS A 21 -1.27 24.12 -6.93
C CYS A 21 0.04 23.31 -6.95
N ALA A 22 -0.02 22.02 -7.27
CA ALA A 22 1.16 21.16 -7.29
C ALA A 22 2.21 21.65 -8.30
N LYS A 23 1.79 22.15 -9.47
CA LYS A 23 2.67 22.80 -10.45
C LYS A 23 3.39 24.01 -9.84
N GLN A 24 2.66 24.89 -9.16
CA GLN A 24 3.22 26.11 -8.57
C GLN A 24 4.20 25.79 -7.45
N TRP A 25 3.87 24.84 -6.58
CA TRP A 25 4.75 24.46 -5.47
C TRP A 25 6.02 23.79 -5.96
N THR A 26 5.91 22.89 -6.94
CA THR A 26 7.08 22.23 -7.55
C THR A 26 8.00 23.25 -8.23
N ALA A 27 7.45 24.22 -8.97
CA ALA A 27 8.23 25.27 -9.61
C ALA A 27 8.91 26.22 -8.61
N ALA A 28 8.30 26.45 -7.44
CA ALA A 28 8.90 27.27 -6.38
C ALA A 28 10.06 26.55 -5.65
N THR A 29 10.08 25.22 -5.71
CA THR A 29 11.14 24.39 -5.11
C THR A 29 12.29 24.10 -6.06
N ASP A 30 12.09 24.15 -7.38
CA ASP A 30 13.13 23.96 -8.40
C ASP A 30 14.24 25.03 -8.31
N SER A 31 15.48 24.57 -8.12
CA SER A 31 16.69 25.38 -7.93
C SER A 31 17.20 26.08 -9.21
N SER A 32 16.57 25.85 -10.36
CA SER A 32 17.01 26.42 -11.65
C SER A 32 16.59 27.89 -11.87
N SER A 33 15.76 28.46 -11.00
CA SER A 33 15.42 29.89 -11.07
C SER A 33 16.33 30.73 -10.17
N SER A 34 17.17 31.55 -10.79
CA SER A 34 18.15 32.45 -10.16
C SER A 34 17.54 33.63 -9.39
N SER A 35 16.27 33.54 -8.97
CA SER A 35 15.66 34.53 -8.09
C SER A 35 15.49 33.95 -6.70
N LEU A 36 16.36 34.35 -5.78
CA LEU A 36 16.18 34.31 -4.32
C LEU A 36 15.03 35.25 -3.87
N GLY A 37 13.90 35.21 -4.58
CA GLY A 37 12.67 35.89 -4.23
C GLY A 37 11.94 35.08 -3.16
N ASP A 38 11.49 35.78 -2.13
CA ASP A 38 10.79 35.32 -0.94
C ASP A 38 9.90 34.07 -1.13
N ARG A 39 10.47 32.87 -0.89
CA ARG A 39 9.77 31.56 -0.88
C ARG A 39 8.58 31.54 0.09
N SER A 40 8.49 32.49 1.03
CA SER A 40 7.42 32.57 2.03
C SER A 40 6.07 33.08 1.49
N THR A 41 5.98 33.49 0.21
CA THR A 41 4.79 34.18 -0.33
C THR A 41 4.02 33.45 -1.44
N VAL A 42 4.20 32.13 -1.62
CA VAL A 42 3.33 31.36 -2.53
C VAL A 42 1.93 31.22 -1.91
N LYS A 43 1.06 32.21 -2.14
CA LYS A 43 -0.38 32.14 -1.85
C LYS A 43 -1.05 31.24 -2.87
N SER A 44 -0.92 29.92 -2.69
CA SER A 44 -1.67 28.99 -3.53
C SER A 44 -3.15 29.03 -3.18
N ARG A 45 -4.00 29.04 -4.22
CA ARG A 45 -5.43 28.77 -4.07
C ARG A 45 -5.60 27.26 -4.17
N THR A 46 -6.26 26.65 -3.20
CA THR A 46 -6.73 25.25 -3.27
C THR A 46 -7.31 24.98 -4.66
N GLY A 47 -6.77 23.96 -5.34
CA GLY A 47 -7.10 23.62 -6.72
C GLY A 47 -8.01 22.41 -6.81
N GLU A 48 -8.63 22.23 -7.97
CA GLU A 48 -9.33 20.99 -8.31
C GLU A 48 -8.58 20.30 -9.45
N LEU A 49 -8.22 19.03 -9.27
CA LEU A 49 -7.66 18.18 -10.32
C LEU A 49 -8.72 17.18 -10.76
N ARG A 50 -9.12 17.25 -12.04
CA ARG A 50 -10.04 16.28 -12.66
C ARG A 50 -9.26 15.39 -13.62
N ILE A 51 -9.33 14.08 -13.42
CA ILE A 51 -8.69 13.10 -14.31
C ILE A 51 -9.67 12.00 -14.72
N ASN A 52 -9.42 11.40 -15.88
CA ASN A 52 -10.10 10.19 -16.32
C ASN A 52 -9.10 9.03 -16.31
N LEU A 53 -9.47 7.96 -15.63
CA LEU A 53 -8.73 6.69 -15.63
C LEU A 53 -9.60 5.64 -16.32
N ALA A 54 -9.21 5.24 -17.53
CA ALA A 54 -9.86 4.15 -18.25
C ALA A 54 -9.14 2.83 -17.95
N VAL A 55 -9.83 1.90 -17.31
CA VAL A 55 -9.35 0.51 -17.14
C VAL A 55 -9.57 -0.22 -18.46
N LYS A 56 -8.50 -0.66 -19.10
CA LYS A 56 -8.56 -1.36 -20.39
C LYS A 56 -7.46 -2.39 -20.55
N LEU A 57 -7.67 -3.31 -21.49
CA LEU A 57 -6.66 -4.27 -21.92
C LEU A 57 -5.50 -3.51 -22.57
N ALA A 58 -4.28 -3.83 -22.14
CA ALA A 58 -3.03 -3.33 -22.71
C ALA A 58 -2.03 -4.46 -22.88
N ARG A 59 -1.19 -4.37 -23.91
CA ARG A 59 -0.02 -5.23 -24.07
C ARG A 59 1.13 -4.59 -23.29
N PHE A 60 1.58 -5.25 -22.23
CA PHE A 60 2.88 -4.98 -21.63
C PHE A 60 3.94 -5.64 -22.52
N THR A 61 4.97 -4.88 -22.89
CA THR A 61 6.10 -5.37 -23.67
C THR A 61 7.37 -4.94 -22.97
N SER A 62 8.31 -5.87 -22.83
CA SER A 62 9.63 -5.62 -22.25
C SER A 62 10.71 -6.40 -23.00
N GLU A 63 11.96 -6.32 -22.55
CA GLU A 63 13.02 -7.15 -23.12
C GLU A 63 12.94 -8.63 -22.72
N TYR A 64 12.04 -8.97 -21.79
CA TYR A 64 11.98 -10.30 -21.16
C TYR A 64 10.68 -11.01 -21.43
N VAL A 65 9.59 -10.27 -21.30
CA VAL A 65 8.26 -10.83 -21.30
C VAL A 65 7.28 -9.83 -21.87
N ASP A 66 6.41 -10.36 -22.70
CA ASP A 66 5.29 -9.67 -23.28
C ASP A 66 4.01 -10.40 -22.86
N PHE A 67 3.02 -9.65 -22.37
CA PHE A 67 1.73 -10.22 -21.96
C PHE A 67 0.62 -9.18 -21.98
N ASN A 68 -0.62 -9.62 -22.10
CA ASN A 68 -1.80 -8.77 -22.01
C ASN A 68 -2.23 -8.62 -20.55
N THR A 69 -2.44 -7.38 -20.15
CA THR A 69 -2.82 -7.04 -18.78
C THR A 69 -3.90 -5.95 -18.71
N ARG A 70 -4.49 -5.80 -17.52
CA ARG A 70 -5.37 -4.69 -17.15
C ARG A 70 -4.49 -3.50 -16.81
N SER A 71 -4.88 -2.31 -17.25
CA SER A 71 -4.09 -1.10 -17.02
C SER A 71 -4.97 0.12 -16.86
N TYR A 72 -4.45 1.13 -16.16
CA TYR A 72 -5.03 2.48 -16.18
C TYR A 72 -4.48 3.25 -17.38
N ASN A 73 -5.39 3.73 -18.24
CA ASN A 73 -5.09 4.50 -19.45
C ASN A 73 -4.19 3.79 -20.49
N GLY A 74 -3.89 2.51 -20.32
CA GLY A 74 -3.00 1.77 -21.23
C GLY A 74 -1.54 1.94 -20.88
N HIS A 75 -1.23 2.36 -19.65
CA HIS A 75 0.14 2.60 -19.19
C HIS A 75 0.48 1.63 -18.06
N VAL A 76 1.72 1.15 -18.12
CA VAL A 76 2.40 0.46 -17.02
C VAL A 76 3.75 1.18 -16.85
N PRO A 77 4.03 1.79 -15.68
CA PRO A 77 3.12 1.95 -14.55
C PRO A 77 2.01 2.93 -14.89
N ALA A 78 0.98 3.00 -14.04
CA ALA A 78 -0.06 4.00 -14.21
C ALA A 78 0.48 5.42 -13.95
N PRO A 79 -0.21 6.48 -14.42
CA PRO A 79 0.22 7.85 -14.22
C PRO A 79 0.42 8.21 -12.74
N THR A 80 1.45 9.00 -12.42
CA THR A 80 1.58 9.61 -11.11
C THR A 80 0.60 10.77 -10.97
N ILE A 81 -0.15 10.81 -9.87
CA ILE A 81 -1.04 11.92 -9.52
C ILE A 81 -0.32 12.79 -8.49
N LYS A 82 -0.21 14.11 -8.74
CA LYS A 82 0.32 15.08 -7.77
C LYS A 82 -0.75 16.10 -7.37
N VAL A 83 -0.97 16.24 -6.07
CA VAL A 83 -1.96 17.17 -5.50
C VAL A 83 -1.34 17.89 -4.30
N CYS A 84 -1.86 19.05 -3.95
CA CYS A 84 -1.52 19.73 -2.71
C CYS A 84 -2.43 19.29 -1.55
N PRO A 85 -1.98 19.42 -0.29
CA PRO A 85 -2.90 19.55 0.83
C PRO A 85 -3.94 20.65 0.56
N GLY A 86 -5.22 20.33 0.73
CA GLY A 86 -6.34 21.24 0.47
C GLY A 86 -6.93 21.17 -0.93
N ASP A 87 -6.34 20.39 -1.85
CA ASP A 87 -6.90 20.20 -3.19
C ASP A 87 -8.11 19.25 -3.18
N ARG A 88 -8.99 19.45 -4.16
CA ARG A 88 -10.03 18.48 -4.51
C ARG A 88 -9.59 17.62 -5.70
N LEU A 89 -9.52 16.31 -5.52
CA LEU A 89 -9.20 15.36 -6.59
C LEU A 89 -10.47 14.64 -7.05
N VAL A 90 -10.80 14.77 -8.33
CA VAL A 90 -11.94 14.07 -8.95
C VAL A 90 -11.43 13.09 -9.99
N ILE A 91 -11.66 11.79 -9.77
CA ILE A 91 -11.26 10.73 -10.69
C ILE A 91 -12.50 10.10 -11.29
N THR A 92 -12.65 10.18 -12.60
CA THR A 92 -13.65 9.37 -13.31
C THR A 92 -13.00 8.06 -13.73
N LEU A 93 -13.37 6.95 -13.07
CA LEU A 93 -12.94 5.61 -13.43
C LEU A 93 -13.92 5.01 -14.43
N THR A 94 -13.47 4.70 -15.63
CA THR A 94 -14.26 4.01 -16.65
C THR A 94 -13.70 2.60 -16.85
N ASN A 95 -14.52 1.58 -16.62
CA ASN A 95 -14.11 0.21 -16.89
C ASN A 95 -14.45 -0.14 -18.34
N SER A 96 -13.45 -0.12 -19.21
CA SER A 96 -13.58 -0.45 -20.64
C SER A 96 -13.18 -1.91 -20.95
N LEU A 97 -13.10 -2.77 -19.94
CA LEU A 97 -12.88 -4.20 -20.12
C LEU A 97 -14.15 -4.87 -20.65
N GLU A 98 -13.96 -6.09 -21.15
CA GLU A 98 -15.07 -6.96 -21.54
C GLU A 98 -15.78 -7.54 -20.32
N ALA A 99 -17.02 -7.98 -20.52
CA ALA A 99 -17.85 -8.58 -19.47
C ALA A 99 -17.12 -9.75 -18.77
N GLY A 100 -17.31 -9.85 -17.45
CA GLY A 100 -16.74 -10.89 -16.62
C GLY A 100 -16.49 -10.42 -15.18
N LYS A 101 -16.83 -11.24 -14.19
CA LYS A 101 -16.68 -10.88 -12.76
C LYS A 101 -15.22 -10.62 -12.36
N SER A 102 -14.26 -11.28 -13.00
CA SER A 102 -12.81 -11.04 -12.80
C SER A 102 -12.34 -9.68 -13.32
N ASN A 103 -13.16 -9.01 -14.13
CA ASN A 103 -12.90 -7.65 -14.63
C ASN A 103 -13.61 -6.57 -13.83
N ASN A 104 -14.36 -6.92 -12.78
CA ASN A 104 -14.84 -5.94 -11.81
C ASN A 104 -13.64 -5.28 -11.13
N THR A 105 -13.70 -3.96 -10.99
CA THR A 105 -12.62 -3.15 -10.41
C THR A 105 -13.21 -2.02 -9.57
N ASN A 106 -12.39 -1.34 -8.80
CA ASN A 106 -12.71 -0.12 -8.10
C ASN A 106 -11.40 0.66 -7.92
N LEU A 107 -11.39 1.69 -7.08
CA LEU A 107 -10.19 2.48 -6.84
C LEU A 107 -10.05 2.75 -5.34
N HIS A 108 -8.85 2.50 -4.82
CA HIS A 108 -8.46 2.82 -3.46
C HIS A 108 -7.24 3.76 -3.48
N LEU A 109 -7.27 4.81 -2.65
CA LEU A 109 -6.12 5.69 -2.40
C LEU A 109 -5.38 5.24 -1.14
N HIS A 110 -4.43 4.33 -1.31
CA HIS A 110 -3.68 3.74 -0.21
C HIS A 110 -2.87 4.78 0.56
N GLY A 111 -3.19 4.89 1.85
CA GLY A 111 -2.55 5.79 2.81
C GLY A 111 -3.09 7.21 2.84
N VAL A 112 -4.08 7.55 2.00
CA VAL A 112 -4.66 8.89 1.99
C VAL A 112 -5.77 9.00 3.05
N HIS A 113 -5.79 10.11 3.78
CA HIS A 113 -6.74 10.37 4.87
C HIS A 113 -8.05 10.95 4.31
N VAL A 114 -8.86 10.08 3.71
CA VAL A 114 -10.13 10.42 3.03
C VAL A 114 -11.29 9.55 3.52
N PRO A 115 -12.54 9.99 3.35
CA PRO A 115 -13.69 9.21 3.80
C PRO A 115 -13.86 7.88 3.08
N PRO A 116 -14.27 6.81 3.79
CA PRO A 116 -14.47 5.48 3.20
C PRO A 116 -15.89 5.29 2.65
N VAL A 117 -16.64 6.37 2.42
CA VAL A 117 -18.08 6.34 2.11
C VAL A 117 -18.43 7.06 0.81
N GLY A 118 -19.62 6.78 0.28
CA GLY A 118 -20.17 7.45 -0.89
C GLY A 118 -19.25 7.34 -2.12
N ASP A 119 -18.99 8.48 -2.75
CA ASP A 119 -18.11 8.61 -3.91
C ASP A 119 -16.64 8.93 -3.52
N ALA A 120 -16.27 8.85 -2.24
CA ALA A 120 -14.87 8.96 -1.82
C ALA A 120 -14.19 7.59 -1.88
N ASP A 121 -13.40 7.19 -0.88
CA ASP A 121 -12.60 5.97 -0.88
C ASP A 121 -13.40 4.72 -0.45
N ASN A 122 -14.67 4.65 -0.87
CA ASN A 122 -15.52 3.51 -0.60
C ASN A 122 -15.19 2.35 -1.55
N VAL A 123 -14.49 1.35 -1.04
CA VAL A 123 -14.04 0.18 -1.81
C VAL A 123 -15.11 -0.92 -1.95
N MET A 124 -16.30 -0.75 -1.37
CA MET A 124 -17.36 -1.78 -1.47
C MET A 124 -18.02 -1.84 -2.87
N PRO A 125 -18.36 -0.71 -3.53
CA PRO A 125 -19.02 -0.74 -4.83
C PRO A 125 -18.02 -1.05 -5.94
N ASN A 126 -18.35 -2.03 -6.77
CA ASN A 126 -17.62 -2.32 -8.00
C ASN A 126 -17.99 -1.35 -9.13
N VAL A 127 -17.02 -1.08 -9.99
CA VAL A 127 -17.20 -0.57 -11.35
C VAL A 127 -17.14 -1.78 -12.29
N GLU A 128 -18.31 -2.26 -12.67
CA GLU A 128 -18.45 -3.40 -13.58
C GLU A 128 -17.93 -3.07 -15.00
N PRO A 129 -17.54 -4.06 -15.81
CA PRO A 129 -17.20 -3.86 -17.21
C PRO A 129 -18.26 -3.07 -17.99
N GLY A 130 -17.81 -2.07 -18.75
CA GLY A 130 -18.67 -1.09 -19.45
C GLY A 130 -19.19 0.04 -18.55
N GLY A 131 -19.01 -0.05 -17.24
CA GLY A 131 -19.46 0.93 -16.27
C GLY A 131 -18.50 2.10 -16.05
N GLN A 132 -18.97 3.08 -15.29
CA GLN A 132 -18.21 4.24 -14.88
C GLN A 132 -18.60 4.66 -13.46
N ARG A 133 -17.61 5.11 -12.68
CA ARG A 133 -17.82 5.72 -11.36
C ARG A 133 -16.95 6.96 -11.22
N ARG A 134 -17.51 8.00 -10.62
CA ARG A 134 -16.77 9.23 -10.31
C ARG A 134 -16.42 9.22 -8.84
N TYR A 135 -15.12 9.24 -8.55
CA TYR A 135 -14.59 9.40 -7.21
C TYR A 135 -14.29 10.87 -6.93
N THR A 136 -14.58 11.35 -5.73
CA THR A 136 -14.24 12.69 -5.25
C THR A 136 -13.53 12.58 -3.91
N TYR A 137 -12.28 13.06 -3.89
CA TYR A 137 -11.44 13.06 -2.70
C TYR A 137 -11.13 14.50 -2.31
N GLU A 138 -11.53 14.88 -1.10
CA GLU A 138 -11.17 16.16 -0.51
C GLU A 138 -9.86 15.95 0.27
N ILE A 139 -8.74 16.38 -0.30
CA ILE A 139 -7.44 16.27 0.38
C ILE A 139 -7.42 17.35 1.46
N ARG A 140 -7.28 16.93 2.72
CA ARG A 140 -7.35 17.87 3.84
C ARG A 140 -6.28 18.98 3.71
N PRO A 141 -6.57 20.24 4.09
CA PRO A 141 -5.58 21.32 4.11
C PRO A 141 -4.38 21.01 5.01
N ASP A 142 -4.60 20.21 6.05
CA ASP A 142 -3.57 19.76 6.99
C ASP A 142 -3.00 18.37 6.66
N HIS A 143 -3.35 17.74 5.53
CA HIS A 143 -2.85 16.42 5.14
C HIS A 143 -1.31 16.40 5.11
N PRO A 144 -0.66 15.31 5.58
CA PRO A 144 0.79 15.17 5.48
C PRO A 144 1.20 15.14 4.00
N ALA A 145 2.27 15.86 3.68
CA ALA A 145 2.93 15.70 2.39
C ALA A 145 3.74 14.39 2.40
N GLY A 146 3.78 13.68 1.28
CA GLY A 146 4.40 12.37 1.24
C GLY A 146 4.03 11.54 0.02
N THR A 147 4.52 10.30 0.05
CA THR A 147 4.34 9.29 -1.00
C THR A 147 3.22 8.33 -0.63
N PHE A 148 2.15 8.42 -1.39
CA PHE A 148 0.98 7.54 -1.37
C PHE A 148 0.86 6.88 -2.74
N TRP A 149 -0.17 6.07 -2.92
CA TRP A 149 -0.39 5.39 -4.20
C TRP A 149 -1.85 4.98 -4.34
N TYR A 150 -2.21 4.49 -5.51
CA TYR A 150 -3.56 4.04 -5.78
C TYR A 150 -3.55 2.72 -6.55
N HIS A 151 -4.52 1.88 -6.22
CA HIS A 151 -4.67 0.57 -6.83
C HIS A 151 -6.12 0.07 -6.72
N PRO A 152 -6.47 -1.01 -7.44
CA PRO A 152 -7.75 -1.68 -7.30
C PRO A 152 -7.86 -2.45 -5.99
N HIS A 153 -9.06 -2.47 -5.44
CA HIS A 153 -9.42 -3.07 -4.16
C HIS A 153 -10.75 -3.86 -4.28
N THR A 154 -11.08 -4.35 -5.47
CA THR A 154 -12.26 -5.20 -5.64
C THR A 154 -11.98 -6.57 -5.03
N HIS A 155 -12.75 -6.92 -4.00
CA HIS A 155 -12.60 -8.18 -3.30
C HIS A 155 -12.64 -9.39 -4.25
N GLY A 156 -11.63 -10.25 -4.15
CA GLY A 156 -11.48 -11.45 -4.97
C GLY A 156 -10.80 -11.20 -6.32
N ASN A 157 -10.43 -9.95 -6.64
CA ASN A 157 -9.74 -9.59 -7.87
C ASN A 157 -8.43 -8.81 -7.63
N VAL A 158 -8.06 -8.50 -6.37
CA VAL A 158 -6.91 -7.64 -6.04
C VAL A 158 -5.61 -8.26 -6.56
N ASN A 159 -5.40 -9.56 -6.32
CA ASN A 159 -4.21 -10.28 -6.75
C ASN A 159 -4.07 -10.29 -8.28
N SER A 160 -5.17 -10.51 -9.01
CA SER A 160 -5.17 -10.53 -10.46
C SER A 160 -4.86 -9.17 -11.09
N GLN A 161 -5.24 -8.08 -10.42
CA GLN A 161 -5.06 -6.73 -10.94
C GLN A 161 -3.70 -6.14 -10.55
N LEU A 162 -3.19 -6.42 -9.34
CA LEU A 162 -1.85 -6.02 -8.93
C LEU A 162 -0.74 -6.82 -9.64
N ASN A 163 -0.88 -8.14 -9.80
CA ASN A 163 0.04 -8.91 -10.66
C ASN A 163 -0.07 -8.49 -12.13
N GLY A 164 -1.21 -7.92 -12.52
CA GLY A 164 -1.39 -7.20 -13.79
C GLY A 164 -0.74 -5.83 -13.87
N LEU A 165 0.05 -5.45 -12.87
CA LEU A 165 0.78 -4.20 -12.84
C LEU A 165 -0.12 -2.95 -12.75
N MET A 166 -1.37 -3.09 -12.33
CA MET A 166 -2.34 -1.99 -12.25
C MET A 166 -2.19 -1.17 -10.97
N ALA A 167 -1.17 -0.32 -10.91
CA ALA A 167 -0.88 0.57 -9.78
C ALA A 167 -0.26 1.89 -10.25
N GLY A 168 -0.48 2.98 -9.51
CA GLY A 168 0.12 4.29 -9.78
C GLY A 168 0.44 5.07 -8.50
N ALA A 169 1.42 5.97 -8.59
CA ALA A 169 1.82 6.81 -7.46
C ALA A 169 0.84 7.98 -7.23
N LEU A 170 0.65 8.36 -5.97
CA LEU A 170 -0.06 9.56 -5.56
C LEU A 170 0.84 10.36 -4.63
N ILE A 171 1.23 11.57 -5.03
CA ILE A 171 2.09 12.43 -4.22
C ILE A 171 1.26 13.59 -3.71
N VAL A 172 1.17 13.71 -2.39
CA VAL A 172 0.76 14.96 -1.75
C VAL A 172 2.01 15.80 -1.62
N VAL A 173 2.12 16.87 -2.41
CA VAL A 173 3.36 17.62 -2.56
C VAL A 173 3.75 18.37 -1.28
N ASP A 174 5.06 18.51 -1.10
CA ASP A 174 5.67 19.18 0.05
C ASP A 174 5.30 20.67 0.10
N ARG A 175 4.94 21.17 1.29
CA ARG A 175 4.59 22.58 1.49
C ARG A 175 5.86 23.44 1.39
N PRO A 176 5.91 24.47 0.53
CA PRO A 176 7.11 25.30 0.40
C PRO A 176 7.57 25.95 1.71
N ALA A 177 6.64 26.25 2.62
CA ALA A 177 6.95 26.87 3.92
C ALA A 177 7.71 25.94 4.88
N ASP A 178 7.48 24.63 4.79
CA ASP A 178 7.97 23.63 5.75
C ASP A 178 9.00 22.68 5.11
N PHE A 179 9.33 22.89 3.83
CA PHE A 179 10.18 22.00 3.05
C PHE A 179 11.66 22.45 3.06
N PRO A 180 12.58 21.64 3.61
CA PRO A 180 14.00 21.99 3.67
C PRO A 180 14.61 22.24 2.28
N ALA A 181 15.46 23.27 2.18
CA ALA A 181 16.12 23.62 0.92
C ALA A 181 16.99 22.49 0.38
N GLU A 182 17.59 21.70 1.26
CA GLU A 182 18.39 20.53 0.93
C GLU A 182 17.55 19.45 0.24
N LEU A 183 16.30 19.21 0.68
CA LEU A 183 15.42 18.25 0.02
C LEU A 183 14.88 18.80 -1.30
N ALA A 184 14.60 20.11 -1.36
CA ALA A 184 14.16 20.78 -2.57
C ALA A 184 15.21 20.79 -3.69
N ALA A 185 16.50 20.69 -3.34
CA ALA A 185 17.60 20.64 -4.29
C ALA A 185 17.85 19.24 -4.87
N MET A 186 17.22 18.19 -4.33
CA MET A 186 17.38 16.82 -4.82
C MET A 186 16.46 16.56 -6.00
N ASP A 187 16.93 15.78 -6.97
CA ASP A 187 16.02 15.13 -7.91
C ASP A 187 15.05 14.24 -7.14
N ASP A 188 13.77 14.35 -7.47
CA ASP A 188 12.68 13.63 -6.80
C ASP A 188 12.03 12.61 -7.74
N LEU A 189 12.41 11.34 -7.56
CA LEU A 189 12.15 10.27 -8.51
C LEU A 189 11.23 9.20 -7.93
N ILE A 190 10.18 8.85 -8.66
CA ILE A 190 9.30 7.73 -8.35
C ILE A 190 10.02 6.42 -8.67
N MET A 191 9.94 5.48 -7.75
CA MET A 191 10.43 4.11 -7.86
C MET A 191 9.28 3.14 -7.54
N LEU A 192 8.36 2.94 -8.49
CA LEU A 192 7.26 1.99 -8.35
C LEU A 192 7.79 0.58 -8.64
N LEU A 193 7.85 -0.26 -7.61
CA LEU A 193 8.30 -1.64 -7.70
C LEU A 193 7.12 -2.54 -8.04
N GLN A 194 7.24 -3.31 -9.10
CA GLN A 194 6.27 -4.33 -9.51
C GLN A 194 7.05 -5.56 -9.91
N ALA A 195 6.46 -6.76 -9.82
CA ALA A 195 7.17 -7.98 -10.16
C ALA A 195 6.28 -8.95 -10.91
N VAL A 196 6.89 -9.76 -11.77
CA VAL A 196 6.22 -10.82 -12.52
C VAL A 196 7.02 -12.10 -12.37
N CYS A 197 6.34 -13.21 -12.16
CA CYS A 197 6.93 -14.54 -12.21
C CYS A 197 6.27 -15.34 -13.35
N VAL A 198 7.09 -15.87 -14.25
CA VAL A 198 6.61 -16.37 -15.55
C VAL A 198 6.34 -17.87 -15.57
N GLU A 199 7.20 -18.69 -14.96
CA GLU A 199 7.06 -20.16 -15.01
C GLU A 199 7.50 -20.81 -13.70
N ASN A 200 6.85 -21.90 -13.27
CA ASN A 200 7.26 -22.70 -12.11
C ASN A 200 7.43 -21.92 -10.80
N CYS A 201 6.67 -20.83 -10.63
CA CYS A 201 6.77 -19.92 -9.50
C CYS A 201 6.64 -20.63 -8.17
N PHE A 202 7.58 -20.38 -7.26
CA PHE A 202 7.54 -21.01 -5.93
C PHE A 202 6.23 -20.71 -5.19
N ASN A 203 5.79 -19.45 -5.27
CA ASN A 203 4.47 -19.04 -4.84
C ASN A 203 3.52 -19.09 -6.03
N MET A 204 2.54 -20.01 -5.98
CA MET A 204 1.57 -20.18 -7.06
C MET A 204 0.76 -18.91 -7.35
N TYR A 205 0.53 -18.06 -6.34
CA TYR A 205 -0.24 -16.82 -6.51
C TYR A 205 0.52 -15.71 -7.25
N ASP A 206 1.84 -15.87 -7.44
CA ASP A 206 2.70 -14.99 -8.23
C ASP A 206 2.87 -15.46 -9.68
N ALA A 207 2.40 -16.68 -10.02
CA ALA A 207 2.43 -17.18 -11.39
C ALA A 207 1.55 -16.31 -12.27
N LEU A 208 2.18 -15.60 -13.22
CA LEU A 208 1.56 -14.51 -13.95
C LEU A 208 0.27 -14.93 -14.67
N GLU A 209 0.32 -16.00 -15.45
CA GLU A 209 -0.86 -16.49 -16.17
C GLU A 209 -2.00 -16.86 -15.21
N GLU A 210 -1.67 -17.58 -14.14
CA GLU A 210 -2.64 -18.04 -13.16
C GLU A 210 -3.30 -16.87 -12.40
N ALA A 211 -2.48 -15.89 -12.04
CA ALA A 211 -2.89 -14.68 -11.34
C ALA A 211 -3.78 -13.80 -12.22
N LEU A 212 -3.40 -13.54 -13.48
CA LEU A 212 -4.17 -12.67 -14.38
C LEU A 212 -5.53 -13.23 -14.77
N GLU A 213 -5.60 -14.55 -14.92
CA GLU A 213 -6.87 -15.25 -15.12
C GLU A 213 -7.69 -15.39 -13.82
N ASN A 214 -7.14 -14.99 -12.69
CA ASN A 214 -7.77 -15.04 -11.39
C ASN A 214 -8.16 -16.47 -10.97
N ARG A 215 -7.30 -17.47 -11.25
CA ARG A 215 -7.57 -18.92 -11.02
C ARG A 215 -7.85 -19.26 -9.55
N TYR A 216 -7.32 -18.47 -8.63
CA TYR A 216 -7.37 -18.75 -7.19
C TYR A 216 -8.49 -18.05 -6.44
N SER A 217 -9.23 -17.14 -7.08
CA SER A 217 -10.31 -16.42 -6.42
C SER A 217 -11.50 -17.30 -6.07
N HIS A 218 -12.13 -17.01 -4.93
CA HIS A 218 -13.39 -17.64 -4.56
C HIS A 218 -14.52 -17.29 -5.54
N SER A 219 -14.47 -16.09 -6.14
CA SER A 219 -15.42 -15.63 -7.16
C SER A 219 -15.41 -16.50 -8.41
N ARG A 220 -14.24 -16.99 -8.85
CA ARG A 220 -14.13 -17.95 -9.97
C ARG A 220 -14.66 -19.35 -9.60
N ARG A 221 -14.45 -19.82 -8.37
CA ARG A 221 -15.01 -21.10 -7.91
C ARG A 221 -16.54 -21.07 -7.86
N LEU A 222 -17.12 -19.96 -7.41
CA LEU A 222 -18.56 -19.74 -7.40
C LEU A 222 -19.13 -19.63 -8.83
N SER A 223 -18.41 -18.98 -9.77
CA SER A 223 -18.86 -18.94 -11.17
C SER A 223 -18.85 -20.31 -11.84
N GLN A 224 -17.89 -21.19 -11.50
CA GLN A 224 -17.84 -22.58 -11.98
C GLN A 224 -18.99 -23.46 -11.47
N GLN A 225 -19.63 -23.08 -10.35
CA GLN A 225 -20.76 -23.82 -9.77
C GLN A 225 -22.13 -23.31 -10.23
N MET A 226 -22.21 -22.13 -10.83
CA MET A 226 -23.44 -21.59 -11.39
C MET A 226 -23.50 -21.91 -12.88
N ASP A 227 -24.47 -22.72 -13.31
CA ASP A 227 -24.82 -23.00 -14.73
C ASP A 227 -25.36 -21.73 -15.45
N THR A 228 -24.66 -20.59 -15.32
CA THR A 228 -24.98 -19.35 -16.03
C THR A 228 -24.14 -19.25 -17.30
N PRO A 229 -24.76 -19.06 -18.48
CA PRO A 229 -24.08 -19.02 -19.77
C PRO A 229 -23.34 -17.70 -20.06
N ASP A 230 -22.91 -16.97 -19.02
CA ASP A 230 -21.80 -16.03 -19.19
C ASP A 230 -20.57 -16.90 -19.43
N GLU A 231 -20.34 -17.25 -20.71
CA GLU A 231 -19.18 -18.01 -21.17
C GLU A 231 -17.96 -17.57 -20.38
N GLU A 232 -17.32 -18.50 -19.65
CA GLU A 232 -16.12 -18.27 -18.86
C GLU A 232 -15.02 -17.69 -19.76
N ARG A 233 -15.05 -16.38 -19.96
CA ARG A 233 -14.11 -15.71 -20.83
C ARG A 233 -12.81 -15.63 -20.07
N ILE A 234 -11.97 -16.64 -20.30
CA ILE A 234 -10.62 -16.72 -19.78
C ILE A 234 -9.88 -15.44 -20.19
N TRP A 235 -9.20 -14.82 -19.25
CA TRP A 235 -8.41 -13.62 -19.54
C TRP A 235 -7.36 -13.96 -20.60
N PRO A 236 -7.26 -13.20 -21.71
CA PRO A 236 -6.37 -13.55 -22.81
C PRO A 236 -4.93 -13.11 -22.50
N THR A 237 -4.26 -13.77 -21.55
CA THR A 237 -2.92 -13.42 -21.07
C THR A 237 -1.90 -13.30 -22.19
N ASP A 238 -1.91 -14.22 -23.17
CA ASP A 238 -1.04 -14.17 -24.35
C ASP A 238 0.45 -14.02 -23.97
N LEU A 239 0.92 -14.84 -23.04
CA LEU A 239 2.29 -14.74 -22.51
C LEU A 239 3.30 -15.15 -23.57
N GLU A 240 4.23 -14.25 -23.88
CA GLU A 240 5.38 -14.51 -24.74
C GLU A 240 6.65 -14.21 -23.94
N ILE A 241 7.52 -15.20 -23.82
CA ILE A 241 8.86 -15.02 -23.25
C ILE A 241 9.78 -14.64 -24.41
N VAL A 242 10.49 -13.53 -24.26
CA VAL A 242 11.44 -13.03 -25.27
C VAL A 242 12.74 -13.83 -25.11
N GLU A 243 12.85 -14.93 -25.84
CA GLU A 243 14.09 -15.73 -25.94
C GLU A 243 15.07 -15.01 -26.88
N ASP A 244 16.02 -14.25 -26.33
CA ASP A 244 17.23 -13.88 -27.07
C ASP A 244 18.45 -14.46 -26.33
N ASP A 245 19.30 -15.20 -27.04
CA ASP A 245 20.41 -16.01 -26.50
C ASP A 245 21.58 -15.17 -25.93
N ALA A 246 21.37 -13.89 -25.64
CA ALA A 246 22.37 -12.96 -25.11
C ALA A 246 21.88 -12.30 -23.82
N ASP A 247 22.41 -12.77 -22.68
CA ASP A 247 22.30 -12.12 -21.36
C ASP A 247 20.87 -11.87 -20.83
N VAL A 248 19.93 -12.76 -21.13
CA VAL A 248 18.63 -12.79 -20.43
C VAL A 248 18.86 -13.26 -18.97
N PRO A 249 18.50 -12.47 -17.94
CA PRO A 249 18.77 -12.73 -16.53
C PRO A 249 17.72 -13.66 -15.88
N LEU A 250 16.83 -14.27 -16.67
CA LEU A 250 15.95 -15.36 -16.24
C LEU A 250 16.76 -16.66 -16.05
N ASN A 251 17.84 -16.61 -15.28
CA ASN A 251 18.59 -17.82 -14.95
C ASN A 251 17.73 -18.76 -14.08
N ASP A 252 16.66 -18.23 -13.48
CA ASP A 252 15.62 -18.98 -12.78
C ASP A 252 14.24 -18.35 -13.00
N THR A 253 13.44 -18.92 -13.90
CA THR A 253 12.06 -18.46 -14.18
C THR A 253 11.08 -18.69 -13.03
N SER A 254 11.47 -19.50 -12.03
CA SER A 254 10.66 -19.80 -10.83
C SER A 254 10.58 -18.67 -9.81
N LEU A 255 11.29 -17.57 -10.07
CA LEU A 255 11.44 -16.43 -9.19
C LEU A 255 10.85 -15.15 -9.82
N PRO A 256 10.15 -14.32 -9.03
CA PRO A 256 9.62 -13.07 -9.53
C PRO A 256 10.74 -12.07 -9.88
N THR A 257 10.68 -11.55 -11.09
CA THR A 257 11.58 -10.50 -11.60
C THR A 257 10.97 -9.12 -11.31
N VAL A 258 11.75 -8.24 -10.71
CA VAL A 258 11.32 -6.88 -10.35
C VAL A 258 11.53 -5.91 -11.52
N PHE A 259 10.50 -5.11 -11.76
CA PHE A 259 10.47 -3.97 -12.65
C PHE A 259 10.34 -2.69 -11.82
N VAL A 260 11.11 -1.67 -12.19
CA VAL A 260 11.03 -0.32 -11.63
C VAL A 260 10.41 0.58 -12.68
N ASN A 261 9.24 1.16 -12.37
CA ASN A 261 8.47 1.96 -13.32
C ASN A 261 8.25 1.23 -14.67
N GLY A 262 7.93 -0.07 -14.61
CA GLY A 262 7.71 -0.89 -15.80
C GLY A 262 8.97 -1.19 -16.61
N GLN A 263 10.15 -0.78 -16.14
CA GLN A 263 11.44 -1.05 -16.77
C GLN A 263 12.19 -2.12 -16.00
N TYR A 264 12.83 -3.01 -16.73
CA TYR A 264 13.82 -3.90 -16.15
C TYR A 264 15.16 -3.19 -16.03
N LEU A 265 15.79 -3.27 -14.85
CA LEU A 265 17.13 -2.76 -14.55
C LEU A 265 17.45 -1.39 -15.18
N PRO A 266 16.61 -0.35 -14.97
CA PRO A 266 16.92 0.98 -15.48
C PRO A 266 18.20 1.53 -14.87
N THR A 267 18.85 2.45 -15.58
CA THR A 267 20.04 3.18 -15.12
C THR A 267 19.65 4.51 -14.49
N LEU A 268 20.15 4.77 -13.29
CA LEU A 268 20.11 6.04 -12.61
C LEU A 268 21.50 6.66 -12.66
N ASP A 269 21.63 7.82 -13.30
CA ASP A 269 22.87 8.59 -13.34
C ASP A 269 22.99 9.44 -12.07
N LEU A 270 24.15 9.42 -11.42
CA LEU A 270 24.46 10.27 -10.28
C LEU A 270 25.81 10.96 -10.43
N ALA A 271 25.94 12.20 -9.96
CA ALA A 271 27.24 12.76 -9.65
C ALA A 271 27.76 12.26 -8.29
N VAL A 272 29.08 12.09 -8.15
CA VAL A 272 29.69 11.72 -6.87
C VAL A 272 29.33 12.74 -5.79
N GLY A 273 28.82 12.24 -4.66
CA GLY A 273 28.46 13.08 -3.51
C GLY A 273 27.14 13.83 -3.63
N GLU A 274 26.40 13.67 -4.73
CA GLU A 274 25.04 14.20 -4.84
C GLU A 274 24.03 13.33 -4.09
N TYR A 275 22.97 13.93 -3.57
CA TYR A 275 21.80 13.19 -3.12
C TYR A 275 20.69 13.25 -4.17
N LYS A 276 20.08 12.10 -4.45
CA LYS A 276 18.76 12.02 -5.09
C LYS A 276 17.74 11.47 -4.10
N ARG A 277 16.50 11.96 -4.15
CA ARG A 277 15.37 11.43 -3.40
C ARG A 277 14.63 10.40 -4.25
N LEU A 278 14.58 9.17 -3.76
CA LEU A 278 13.88 8.05 -4.38
C LEU A 278 12.63 7.73 -3.56
N ARG A 279 11.45 7.85 -4.17
CA ARG A 279 10.15 7.54 -3.57
C ARG A 279 9.76 6.11 -3.94
N PHE A 280 10.14 5.17 -3.10
CA PHE A 280 9.82 3.76 -3.29
C PHE A 280 8.38 3.46 -2.89
N ILE A 281 7.68 2.76 -3.79
CA ILE A 281 6.37 2.20 -3.54
C ILE A 281 6.47 0.71 -3.88
N ASN A 282 6.23 -0.16 -2.90
CA ASN A 282 6.17 -1.59 -3.16
C ASN A 282 4.76 -1.97 -3.63
N ALA A 283 4.55 -1.94 -4.94
CA ALA A 283 3.32 -2.39 -5.60
C ALA A 283 3.44 -3.85 -6.09
N ILE A 284 4.34 -4.64 -5.52
CA ILE A 284 4.43 -6.09 -5.74
C ILE A 284 3.32 -6.75 -4.92
N ALA A 285 2.46 -7.53 -5.58
CA ALA A 285 1.20 -8.01 -5.01
C ALA A 285 1.36 -8.79 -3.69
N ASN A 286 2.41 -9.61 -3.58
CA ASN A 286 2.52 -10.59 -2.50
C ASN A 286 3.88 -10.58 -1.79
N ASN A 287 4.85 -9.76 -2.18
CA ASN A 287 6.24 -9.94 -1.73
C ASN A 287 6.85 -8.69 -1.07
N VAL A 288 7.50 -8.89 0.08
CA VAL A 288 8.28 -7.88 0.81
C VAL A 288 9.57 -7.60 0.06
N ALA A 289 9.86 -6.32 -0.19
CA ALA A 289 11.09 -5.87 -0.82
C ALA A 289 12.09 -5.39 0.25
N GLU A 290 13.32 -5.89 0.18
CA GLU A 290 14.42 -5.51 1.06
C GLU A 290 15.49 -4.79 0.26
N LEU A 291 15.44 -3.46 0.26
CA LEU A 291 16.31 -2.66 -0.58
C LEU A 291 17.68 -2.50 0.06
N VAL A 292 18.71 -2.79 -0.73
CA VAL A 292 20.11 -2.63 -0.36
C VAL A 292 20.89 -2.01 -1.52
N THR A 293 22.10 -1.55 -1.23
CA THR A 293 23.12 -1.26 -2.25
C THR A 293 24.09 -2.43 -2.37
N SER A 294 24.72 -2.56 -3.55
CA SER A 294 25.75 -3.58 -3.79
C SER A 294 26.78 -3.60 -2.66
N ARG A 295 27.12 -4.80 -2.18
CA ARG A 295 28.04 -4.96 -1.05
C ARG A 295 29.38 -4.31 -1.33
N GLY A 296 29.85 -3.47 -0.42
CA GLY A 296 31.12 -2.75 -0.57
C GLY A 296 31.06 -1.57 -1.53
N SER A 297 29.88 -1.19 -2.04
CA SER A 297 29.72 0.08 -2.75
C SER A 297 29.85 1.27 -1.79
N GLY A 298 30.34 2.40 -2.30
CA GLY A 298 30.31 3.68 -1.60
C GLY A 298 28.92 4.33 -1.51
N CYS A 299 27.85 3.60 -1.85
CA CYS A 299 26.48 4.11 -1.91
C CYS A 299 25.73 3.89 -0.60
N MET A 300 25.15 4.95 -0.06
CA MET A 300 24.43 4.97 1.22
C MET A 300 22.94 5.28 1.05
N LEU A 301 22.10 4.59 1.82
CA LEU A 301 20.66 4.84 1.92
C LEU A 301 20.34 5.62 3.21
N LYS A 302 19.64 6.74 3.07
CA LYS A 302 19.14 7.56 4.18
C LYS A 302 17.63 7.67 4.09
N VAL A 303 16.91 6.95 4.94
CA VAL A 303 15.43 6.99 4.97
C VAL A 303 14.98 8.35 5.49
N LEU A 304 14.08 8.98 4.75
CA LEU A 304 13.46 10.27 5.04
C LEU A 304 12.02 10.09 5.54
N ALA A 305 11.25 9.20 4.94
CA ALA A 305 9.87 8.94 5.29
C ALA A 305 9.52 7.47 5.11
N MET A 306 8.58 6.97 5.91
CA MET A 306 7.94 5.67 5.75
C MET A 306 6.44 5.89 5.58
N ASP A 307 5.82 5.18 4.65
CA ASP A 307 4.38 5.29 4.34
C ASP A 307 3.90 6.72 4.07
N GLY A 308 4.77 7.62 3.59
CA GLY A 308 4.41 9.01 3.34
C GLY A 308 4.43 9.91 4.59
N ILE A 309 4.94 9.40 5.72
CA ILE A 309 5.18 10.17 6.95
C ILE A 309 6.68 10.34 7.17
N TYR A 310 7.13 11.60 7.22
CA TYR A 310 8.52 11.93 7.52
C TYR A 310 8.96 11.43 8.90
N LEU A 311 10.18 10.91 8.95
CA LEU A 311 10.90 10.69 10.21
C LEU A 311 11.26 12.06 10.83
N THR A 312 11.74 12.07 12.08
CA THR A 312 12.19 13.33 12.71
C THR A 312 13.49 13.86 12.10
N LYS A 313 14.36 12.95 11.63
CA LYS A 313 15.62 13.22 10.96
C LYS A 313 15.98 12.07 10.01
N PRO A 314 16.82 12.29 8.99
CA PRO A 314 17.26 11.22 8.09
C PRO A 314 17.94 10.09 8.87
N LYS A 315 17.53 8.84 8.61
CA LYS A 315 18.06 7.65 9.29
C LYS A 315 18.84 6.79 8.30
N ALA A 316 20.11 6.54 8.59
CA ALA A 316 20.91 5.60 7.81
C ALA A 316 20.36 4.18 8.00
N ARG A 317 20.25 3.45 6.89
CA ARG A 317 19.84 2.04 6.89
C ARG A 317 20.72 1.28 5.91
N GLU A 318 21.16 0.09 6.32
CA GLU A 318 21.82 -0.85 5.41
C GLU A 318 20.79 -1.62 4.57
N VAL A 319 19.62 -1.87 5.16
CA VAL A 319 18.46 -2.51 4.52
C VAL A 319 17.23 -1.66 4.78
N VAL A 320 16.46 -1.35 3.73
CA VAL A 320 15.16 -0.70 3.83
C VAL A 320 14.08 -1.73 3.51
N VAL A 321 13.34 -2.17 4.52
CA VAL A 321 12.26 -3.17 4.39
C VAL A 321 10.96 -2.47 4.01
N ILE A 322 10.39 -2.85 2.87
CA ILE A 322 9.13 -2.29 2.36
C ILE A 322 8.16 -3.45 2.09
N PRO A 323 7.15 -3.68 2.94
CA PRO A 323 6.14 -4.69 2.67
C PRO A 323 5.30 -4.35 1.43
N PRO A 324 4.55 -5.30 0.85
CA PRO A 324 3.45 -5.00 -0.07
C PRO A 324 2.61 -3.84 0.44
N GLY A 325 2.44 -2.80 -0.38
CA GLY A 325 1.73 -1.57 -0.05
C GLY A 325 2.48 -0.54 0.81
N GLY A 326 3.63 -0.91 1.37
CA GLY A 326 4.51 0.01 2.08
C GLY A 326 5.24 0.99 1.14
N ARG A 327 5.64 2.13 1.70
CA ARG A 327 6.47 3.12 0.99
C ARG A 327 7.69 3.52 1.80
N ALA A 328 8.75 3.92 1.10
CA ALA A 328 9.91 4.55 1.71
C ALA A 328 10.44 5.66 0.81
N ASP A 329 10.57 6.86 1.35
CA ASP A 329 11.31 7.94 0.69
C ASP A 329 12.76 7.88 1.18
N VAL A 330 13.70 7.68 0.25
CA VAL A 330 15.10 7.42 0.56
C VAL A 330 15.98 8.40 -0.19
N ALA A 331 16.83 9.14 0.53
CA ALA A 331 17.93 9.86 -0.07
C ALA A 331 19.10 8.90 -0.32
N ILE A 332 19.53 8.77 -1.57
CA ILE A 332 20.68 7.96 -1.99
C ILE A 332 21.83 8.88 -2.41
N MET A 333 23.05 8.53 -1.99
CA MET A 333 24.29 9.17 -2.44
C MET A 333 25.39 8.12 -2.55
N CYS A 334 26.24 8.26 -3.57
CA CYS A 334 27.43 7.44 -3.76
C CYS A 334 28.70 8.28 -3.64
N ALA A 335 29.64 7.82 -2.80
CA ALA A 335 30.88 8.52 -2.49
C ALA A 335 32.03 8.23 -3.48
N GLU A 336 31.84 7.27 -4.40
CA GLU A 336 32.86 6.82 -5.34
C GLU A 336 32.33 6.83 -6.77
N ILE A 337 33.22 7.11 -7.74
CA ILE A 337 32.93 6.99 -9.17
C ILE A 337 32.88 5.51 -9.53
N GLY A 338 31.87 5.10 -10.29
CA GLY A 338 31.78 3.72 -10.75
C GLY A 338 30.37 3.31 -11.14
N GLU A 339 30.23 2.01 -11.36
CA GLU A 339 28.93 1.39 -11.58
C GLU A 339 28.59 0.51 -10.38
N PHE A 340 27.47 0.82 -9.74
CA PHE A 340 26.93 0.07 -8.60
C PHE A 340 25.48 -0.32 -8.89
N TYR A 341 24.82 -0.98 -7.95
CA TYR A 341 23.42 -1.35 -8.10
C TYR A 341 22.62 -1.07 -6.83
N LEU A 342 21.36 -0.69 -7.05
CA LEU A 342 20.28 -0.93 -6.11
C LEU A 342 19.80 -2.37 -6.32
N GLU A 343 19.64 -3.09 -5.22
CA GLU A 343 19.32 -4.51 -5.21
C GLU A 343 18.16 -4.74 -4.24
N THR A 344 17.40 -5.81 -4.47
CA THR A 344 16.72 -6.50 -3.39
C THR A 344 17.65 -7.58 -2.86
N ASP A 345 17.68 -7.80 -1.55
CA ASP A 345 18.49 -8.87 -0.95
C ASP A 345 17.71 -9.58 0.15
N CYS A 346 17.40 -10.85 -0.10
CA CYS A 346 16.69 -11.69 0.84
C CYS A 346 17.61 -12.67 1.60
N ALA A 347 18.93 -12.54 1.46
CA ALA A 347 19.88 -13.46 2.08
C ALA A 347 19.96 -13.31 3.62
N THR A 348 20.02 -14.45 4.33
CA THR A 348 20.24 -14.53 5.78
C THR A 348 21.50 -13.79 6.26
N SER A 349 22.45 -13.54 5.37
CA SER A 349 23.75 -12.92 5.71
C SER A 349 23.65 -11.45 6.11
N ARG A 350 22.62 -10.72 5.67
CA ARG A 350 22.39 -9.31 6.05
C ARG A 350 21.23 -9.14 7.02
N ASN A 351 20.22 -10.00 6.93
CA ASN A 351 19.01 -9.92 7.72
C ASN A 351 18.59 -11.32 8.17
N LYS A 352 18.81 -11.64 9.46
CA LYS A 352 18.55 -12.99 9.99
C LYS A 352 17.06 -13.22 10.22
N LEU A 353 16.33 -12.15 10.52
CA LEU A 353 14.87 -12.15 10.61
C LEU A 353 14.22 -12.37 9.24
N LEU A 354 14.78 -11.63 8.27
CA LEU A 354 14.60 -11.71 6.84
C LEU A 354 14.59 -13.14 6.29
N GLY A 355 15.76 -13.75 6.43
CA GLY A 355 16.43 -14.60 5.43
C GLY A 355 15.84 -15.96 5.01
N LEU A 356 14.54 -16.21 5.16
CA LEU A 356 13.91 -17.37 4.55
C LEU A 356 13.59 -17.07 3.08
N GLU A 357 14.29 -17.72 2.15
CA GLU A 357 14.03 -17.59 0.71
C GLU A 357 12.64 -18.15 0.38
N ASN A 358 11.91 -17.46 -0.52
CA ASN A 358 10.64 -17.89 -1.10
C ASN A 358 9.40 -17.94 -0.18
N GLN A 359 9.25 -17.00 0.76
CA GLN A 359 8.07 -16.90 1.64
C GLN A 359 7.51 -15.49 1.66
N HIS A 360 6.87 -15.06 0.56
CA HIS A 360 6.39 -13.68 0.39
C HIS A 360 7.52 -12.63 0.46
N ARG A 361 8.66 -12.95 -0.14
CA ARG A 361 9.85 -12.09 -0.18
C ARG A 361 10.39 -12.02 -1.59
N VAL A 362 10.80 -10.83 -2.01
CA VAL A 362 11.44 -10.62 -3.30
C VAL A 362 12.82 -11.28 -3.28
N PRO A 363 13.18 -12.10 -4.28
CA PRO A 363 14.47 -12.77 -4.33
C PRO A 363 15.62 -11.77 -4.51
N SER A 364 16.84 -12.17 -4.11
CA SER A 364 18.03 -11.33 -4.27
C SER A 364 18.31 -11.08 -5.76
N GLN A 365 18.20 -9.83 -6.19
CA GLN A 365 18.41 -9.43 -7.59
C GLN A 365 18.76 -7.94 -7.68
N ARG A 366 19.38 -7.54 -8.80
CA ARG A 366 19.60 -6.13 -9.13
C ARG A 366 18.32 -5.54 -9.70
N ILE A 367 17.94 -4.34 -9.24
CA ILE A 367 16.70 -3.68 -9.66
C ILE A 367 16.93 -2.35 -10.37
N ALA A 368 18.06 -1.69 -10.12
CA ALA A 368 18.49 -0.51 -10.88
C ALA A 368 20.01 -0.41 -10.89
N LYS A 369 20.56 0.04 -12.02
CA LYS A 369 21.99 0.35 -12.16
C LYS A 369 22.24 1.78 -11.70
N LEU A 370 23.24 1.99 -10.86
CA LEU A 370 23.70 3.30 -10.42
C LEU A 370 24.98 3.64 -11.20
N LYS A 371 24.92 4.64 -12.07
CA LYS A 371 26.09 5.10 -12.83
C LYS A 371 26.58 6.40 -12.22
N VAL A 372 27.72 6.35 -11.53
CA VAL A 372 28.25 7.48 -10.77
C VAL A 372 29.44 8.10 -11.51
N SER A 373 29.35 9.38 -11.86
CA SER A 373 30.39 10.13 -12.59
C SER A 373 30.82 11.40 -11.83
N LYS A 374 31.90 12.04 -12.29
CA LYS A 374 32.27 13.37 -11.80
C LYS A 374 31.19 14.39 -12.18
N VAL A 375 31.06 15.45 -11.39
CA VAL A 375 30.37 16.67 -11.81
C VAL A 375 31.25 17.28 -12.91
N ASP A 376 30.71 17.39 -14.13
CA ASP A 376 31.38 18.17 -15.18
C ASP A 376 31.15 19.66 -14.84
N ASP A 377 32.18 20.33 -14.32
CA ASP A 377 32.18 21.80 -14.21
C ASP A 377 32.75 22.37 -15.52
N PRO A 378 31.93 23.03 -16.37
CA PRO A 378 32.39 23.57 -17.64
C PRO A 378 33.35 24.76 -17.49
N ASP A 379 33.52 25.33 -16.29
CA ASP A 379 34.46 26.43 -16.02
C ASP A 379 35.80 25.97 -15.42
N ASP A 380 35.96 24.68 -15.10
CA ASP A 380 37.14 24.15 -14.41
C ASP A 380 38.17 23.57 -15.40
N ASN A 381 39.08 24.44 -15.86
CA ASN A 381 40.22 24.08 -16.72
C ASN A 381 41.48 23.68 -15.91
N ASP A 382 41.36 23.33 -14.63
CA ASP A 382 42.52 22.99 -13.79
C ASP A 382 42.42 21.55 -13.25
N ASP A 383 43.44 20.73 -13.53
CA ASP A 383 43.58 19.33 -13.09
C ASP A 383 43.91 19.21 -11.58
N SER A 384 43.43 20.14 -10.75
CA SER A 384 43.73 20.18 -9.31
C SER A 384 42.55 19.68 -8.47
N GLU A 385 42.79 18.59 -7.73
CA GLU A 385 42.02 18.00 -6.62
C GLU A 385 40.51 18.25 -6.57
N ILE A 386 39.73 17.18 -6.76
CA ILE A 386 38.27 17.11 -6.61
C ILE A 386 37.84 17.73 -5.27
N SER A 387 37.45 19.00 -5.25
CA SER A 387 36.70 19.59 -4.14
C SER A 387 35.20 19.39 -4.43
N SER A 388 34.73 18.15 -4.44
CA SER A 388 33.29 17.91 -4.50
C SER A 388 32.69 18.27 -3.14
N GLU A 389 32.10 19.45 -3.02
CA GLU A 389 31.23 19.74 -1.88
C GLU A 389 30.06 18.76 -1.92
N PHE A 390 30.12 17.73 -1.07
CA PHE A 390 29.02 16.77 -0.96
C PHE A 390 27.73 17.49 -0.58
N MET A 391 26.64 17.12 -1.25
CA MET A 391 25.32 17.61 -0.88
C MET A 391 25.05 17.22 0.58
N ARG A 392 24.44 18.12 1.34
CA ARG A 392 24.10 17.88 2.75
C ARG A 392 22.63 17.49 2.85
N LEU A 393 22.34 16.60 3.80
CA LEU A 393 20.97 16.33 4.23
C LEU A 393 20.56 17.30 5.34
N PRO A 394 19.27 17.66 5.44
CA PRO A 394 18.80 18.50 6.51
C PRO A 394 18.89 17.77 7.85
N SER A 395 19.18 18.50 8.93
CA SER A 395 19.23 17.93 10.29
C SER A 395 17.85 17.56 10.84
N THR A 396 16.80 18.17 10.30
CA THR A 396 15.40 17.98 10.69
C THR A 396 14.54 17.86 9.45
N LEU A 397 13.54 16.99 9.51
CA LEU A 397 12.59 16.77 8.43
C LEU A 397 11.25 17.45 8.73
N PRO A 398 10.37 17.64 7.71
CA PRO A 398 9.05 18.22 7.91
C PRO A 398 8.27 17.54 9.04
N LYS A 399 7.54 18.34 9.82
CA LYS A 399 6.78 17.85 10.96
C LYS A 399 5.48 17.18 10.49
N ARG A 400 5.05 16.17 11.23
CA ARG A 400 3.72 15.59 11.08
C ARG A 400 2.63 16.63 11.39
N PRO A 401 1.43 16.52 10.79
CA PRO A 401 0.29 17.35 11.12
C PRO A 401 -0.13 17.23 12.58
N ALA A 402 -0.72 18.29 13.13
CA ALA A 402 -1.14 18.36 14.52
C ALA A 402 -2.13 17.26 14.92
N TYR A 403 -3.04 16.84 14.02
CA TYR A 403 -4.02 15.79 14.35
C TYR A 403 -3.40 14.38 14.47
N MET A 404 -2.14 14.20 14.03
CA MET A 404 -1.35 12.98 14.22
C MET A 404 -0.45 13.13 15.46
N GLU A 405 -1.10 13.44 16.58
CA GLU A 405 -0.46 13.66 17.87
C GLU A 405 0.31 12.42 18.34
N ASP A 406 1.42 12.63 19.04
CA ASP A 406 2.18 11.52 19.63
C ASP A 406 1.35 10.79 20.69
N THR A 407 1.06 9.52 20.45
CA THR A 407 0.18 8.68 21.27
C THR A 407 0.90 8.00 22.45
N LEU A 408 2.23 8.12 22.52
CA LEU A 408 3.02 7.47 23.56
C LEU A 408 3.08 8.30 24.84
N GLY A 409 3.17 9.63 24.70
CA GLY A 409 3.38 10.54 25.82
C GLY A 409 4.67 10.26 26.60
N THR A 410 4.76 10.84 27.79
CA THR A 410 5.77 10.51 28.82
C THR A 410 5.19 9.49 29.80
N PRO A 411 5.98 8.83 30.65
CA PRO A 411 5.45 7.97 31.71
C PRO A 411 4.37 8.66 32.58
N GLU A 412 4.51 9.97 32.82
CA GLU A 412 3.57 10.78 33.59
C GLU A 412 2.37 11.31 32.78
N SER A 413 2.45 11.27 31.45
CA SER A 413 1.44 11.81 30.53
C SER A 413 0.93 10.78 29.51
N ARG A 414 1.16 9.48 29.76
CA ARG A 414 0.72 8.41 28.87
C ARG A 414 -0.81 8.40 28.83
N PRO A 415 -1.45 8.50 27.65
CA PRO A 415 -2.89 8.46 27.56
C PRO A 415 -3.45 7.17 28.17
N VAL A 416 -4.47 7.30 29.01
CA VAL A 416 -5.29 6.18 29.47
C VAL A 416 -6.26 5.81 28.35
N ILE A 417 -6.34 4.53 28.03
CA ILE A 417 -7.16 4.00 26.94
C ILE A 417 -8.20 3.09 27.57
N GLU A 418 -9.48 3.39 27.33
CA GLU A 418 -10.61 2.60 27.79
C GLU A 418 -10.51 1.16 27.29
N GLU A 419 -10.93 0.18 28.10
CA GLU A 419 -10.87 -1.24 27.70
C GLU A 419 -11.68 -1.53 26.43
N SER A 420 -12.78 -0.80 26.19
CA SER A 420 -13.58 -0.92 24.97
C SER A 420 -12.84 -0.48 23.70
N ASN A 421 -11.78 0.33 23.85
CA ASN A 421 -10.95 0.84 22.75
C ASN A 421 -9.67 0.02 22.57
N LYS A 422 -9.57 -1.13 23.24
CA LYS A 422 -8.53 -2.13 23.02
C LYS A 422 -9.06 -3.25 22.14
N TYR A 423 -8.26 -3.68 21.17
CA TYR A 423 -8.66 -4.72 20.25
C TYR A 423 -7.50 -5.63 19.88
N ASP A 424 -7.73 -6.94 19.93
CA ASP A 424 -6.76 -7.93 19.48
C ASP A 424 -7.08 -8.28 18.02
N PHE A 425 -6.13 -7.98 17.13
CA PHE A 425 -6.22 -8.27 15.70
C PHE A 425 -5.18 -9.35 15.36
N GLU A 426 -5.65 -10.58 15.21
CA GLU A 426 -4.82 -11.74 14.91
C GLU A 426 -5.00 -12.17 13.46
N PHE A 427 -3.93 -12.18 12.67
CA PHE A 427 -3.93 -12.91 11.40
C PHE A 427 -3.93 -14.42 11.65
N SER A 428 -4.97 -15.10 11.18
CA SER A 428 -5.18 -16.52 11.41
C SER A 428 -5.11 -17.31 10.12
N VAL A 429 -4.41 -18.45 10.18
CA VAL A 429 -4.39 -19.46 9.11
C VAL A 429 -4.75 -20.81 9.72
N TRP A 430 -5.70 -21.51 9.12
CA TRP A 430 -6.16 -22.82 9.60
C TRP A 430 -6.51 -23.77 8.45
N MET A 431 -6.62 -25.06 8.78
CA MET A 431 -6.76 -26.14 7.81
C MET A 431 -7.95 -27.04 8.16
N ASP A 432 -9.11 -26.78 7.56
CA ASP A 432 -10.29 -27.64 7.70
C ASP A 432 -10.51 -28.50 6.45
N LYS A 433 -10.68 -27.83 5.29
CA LYS A 433 -10.92 -28.43 3.96
C LYS A 433 -9.97 -27.88 2.90
N GLY A 434 -8.82 -27.37 3.34
CA GLY A 434 -7.88 -26.56 2.57
C GLY A 434 -7.29 -25.46 3.47
N ILE A 435 -6.34 -24.70 2.94
CA ILE A 435 -5.79 -23.54 3.64
C ILE A 435 -6.83 -22.42 3.63
N THR A 436 -7.21 -21.93 4.81
CA THR A 436 -8.09 -20.78 4.97
C THR A 436 -7.32 -19.64 5.59
N TYR A 437 -7.58 -18.44 5.08
CA TYR A 437 -6.98 -17.19 5.53
C TYR A 437 -8.07 -16.30 6.12
N GLY A 438 -7.80 -15.70 7.27
CA GLY A 438 -8.77 -14.88 7.99
C GLY A 438 -8.14 -14.03 9.07
N VAL A 439 -8.99 -13.37 9.85
CA VAL A 439 -8.61 -12.56 11.00
C VAL A 439 -9.46 -13.00 12.19
N ASN A 440 -8.84 -13.17 13.36
CA ASN A 440 -9.50 -13.67 14.58
C ASN A 440 -10.24 -14.99 14.33
N HIS A 441 -9.63 -15.87 13.52
CA HIS A 441 -10.18 -17.16 13.09
C HIS A 441 -11.49 -17.07 12.29
N GLU A 442 -11.81 -15.90 11.72
CA GLU A 442 -12.97 -15.67 10.87
C GLU A 442 -12.54 -15.24 9.47
N LYS A 443 -13.27 -15.69 8.46
CA LYS A 443 -13.11 -15.23 7.07
C LYS A 443 -13.89 -13.93 6.90
N LEU A 444 -13.37 -13.02 6.07
CA LEU A 444 -14.10 -11.81 5.68
C LEU A 444 -15.51 -12.15 5.16
N GLU A 445 -16.51 -11.55 5.79
CA GLU A 445 -17.89 -11.50 5.32
C GLU A 445 -18.31 -10.03 5.19
N LEU A 446 -18.53 -9.57 3.95
CA LEU A 446 -18.77 -8.16 3.64
C LEU A 446 -20.06 -7.58 4.27
N SER A 447 -20.97 -8.43 4.73
CA SER A 447 -22.18 -8.03 5.45
C SER A 447 -21.98 -7.89 6.96
N ASN A 448 -20.82 -8.27 7.49
CA ASN A 448 -20.53 -8.24 8.92
C ASN A 448 -19.53 -7.14 9.26
N VAL A 449 -19.80 -6.41 10.34
CA VAL A 449 -18.87 -5.45 10.94
C VAL A 449 -18.20 -6.15 12.12
N ASN A 450 -16.89 -6.37 12.06
CA ASN A 450 -16.16 -7.14 13.07
C ASN A 450 -15.84 -6.32 14.32
N TYR A 451 -15.58 -5.02 14.15
CA TYR A 451 -15.24 -4.12 15.24
C TYR A 451 -15.84 -2.73 14.98
N SER A 452 -16.18 -2.01 16.05
CA SER A 452 -16.70 -0.64 15.97
C SER A 452 -15.96 0.26 16.93
N MET A 453 -15.54 1.44 16.46
CA MET A 453 -14.81 2.42 17.27
C MET A 453 -15.36 3.83 17.10
N PRO A 454 -15.48 4.62 18.18
CA PRO A 454 -15.90 6.01 18.09
C PRO A 454 -14.79 6.92 17.55
N VAL A 455 -15.18 8.00 16.89
CA VAL A 455 -14.25 9.09 16.54
C VAL A 455 -13.73 9.80 17.79
N ASN A 456 -12.54 10.39 17.67
CA ASN A 456 -11.87 11.19 18.70
C ASN A 456 -11.49 10.46 20.00
N GLU A 457 -11.72 9.15 20.08
CA GLU A 457 -11.22 8.31 21.17
C GLU A 457 -10.02 7.49 20.73
N MET A 458 -8.95 7.53 21.52
CA MET A 458 -7.73 6.78 21.20
C MET A 458 -7.98 5.28 21.26
N GLN A 459 -7.51 4.58 20.24
CA GLN A 459 -7.54 3.13 20.08
C GLN A 459 -6.15 2.55 20.37
N GLN A 460 -6.13 1.33 20.92
CA GLN A 460 -4.90 0.54 21.06
C GLN A 460 -5.16 -0.87 20.55
N TRP A 461 -4.48 -1.25 19.47
CA TRP A 461 -4.66 -2.57 18.89
C TRP A 461 -3.40 -3.42 19.06
N GLU A 462 -3.58 -4.69 19.41
CA GLU A 462 -2.51 -5.68 19.44
C GLU A 462 -2.57 -6.48 18.13
N ILE A 463 -1.57 -6.28 17.27
CA ILE A 463 -1.50 -6.93 15.97
C ILE A 463 -0.58 -8.14 16.08
N SER A 464 -1.11 -9.33 15.78
CA SER A 464 -0.35 -10.57 15.89
C SER A 464 -0.63 -11.53 14.73
N SER A 465 0.12 -12.62 14.66
CA SER A 465 -0.14 -13.71 13.73
C SER A 465 -0.01 -15.06 14.44
N SER A 466 -1.02 -15.91 14.31
CA SER A 466 -1.05 -17.26 14.89
C SER A 466 -0.82 -18.34 13.83
N ASN A 467 -0.29 -19.48 14.26
CA ASN A 467 -0.05 -20.67 13.44
C ASN A 467 0.84 -20.49 12.19
N CYS A 468 1.47 -19.33 12.02
CA CYS A 468 2.35 -19.01 10.90
C CYS A 468 3.76 -18.72 11.41
N ARG A 469 4.57 -19.77 11.61
CA ARG A 469 5.95 -19.61 12.15
C ARG A 469 6.93 -18.93 11.16
N THR A 470 6.53 -18.70 9.91
CA THR A 470 7.46 -18.37 8.82
C THR A 470 6.92 -17.38 7.78
N MET A 471 5.68 -16.88 7.87
CA MET A 471 5.08 -16.08 6.80
C MET A 471 4.84 -14.63 7.26
N SER A 472 5.26 -13.67 6.44
CA SER A 472 4.94 -12.24 6.66
C SER A 472 3.45 -12.01 6.39
N HIS A 473 2.79 -11.23 7.24
CA HIS A 473 1.47 -10.67 7.00
C HIS A 473 1.53 -9.15 7.18
N PRO A 474 1.69 -8.38 6.10
CA PRO A 474 1.65 -6.92 6.19
C PRO A 474 0.27 -6.44 6.63
N PHE A 475 0.16 -5.89 7.83
CA PHE A 475 -1.07 -5.28 8.32
C PHE A 475 -1.25 -3.90 7.71
N HIS A 476 -2.37 -3.68 7.03
CA HIS A 476 -2.79 -2.39 6.49
C HIS A 476 -4.16 -1.98 7.03
N MET A 477 -4.34 -0.70 7.35
CA MET A 477 -5.62 -0.11 7.73
C MET A 477 -5.94 1.11 6.87
N HIS A 478 -7.17 1.17 6.37
CA HIS A 478 -7.63 2.26 5.51
C HIS A 478 -7.80 3.58 6.27
N ALA A 479 -7.76 4.68 5.51
CA ALA A 479 -8.07 6.05 5.95
C ALA A 479 -7.16 6.64 7.06
N THR A 480 -6.20 5.91 7.62
CA THR A 480 -5.35 6.45 8.68
C THR A 480 -3.96 5.83 8.70
N HIS A 481 -3.05 6.55 9.34
CA HIS A 481 -1.82 5.98 9.89
C HIS A 481 -2.02 5.70 11.38
N PHE A 482 -1.16 4.84 11.91
CA PHE A 482 -1.08 4.49 13.30
C PHE A 482 0.38 4.52 13.77
N GLN A 483 0.58 4.70 15.06
CA GLN A 483 1.89 4.74 15.69
C GLN A 483 2.20 3.40 16.35
N VAL A 484 3.39 2.85 16.09
CA VAL A 484 3.88 1.69 16.84
C VAL A 484 4.13 2.13 18.29
N SER A 485 3.43 1.52 19.24
CA SER A 485 3.52 1.89 20.66
C SER A 485 4.28 0.91 21.52
N ASP A 486 4.28 -0.36 21.14
CA ASP A 486 5.04 -1.41 21.80
C ASP A 486 5.27 -2.57 20.81
N MET A 487 6.26 -3.40 21.07
CA MET A 487 6.49 -4.63 20.28
C MET A 487 7.30 -5.64 21.07
N ASP A 488 7.06 -6.92 20.81
CA ASP A 488 7.85 -7.98 21.43
C ASP A 488 9.30 -7.98 20.91
N ASP A 489 10.27 -8.35 21.77
CA ASP A 489 11.68 -8.48 21.39
C ASP A 489 11.90 -9.44 20.21
N ILE A 490 10.99 -10.40 20.01
CA ILE A 490 11.08 -11.40 18.94
C ILE A 490 10.54 -10.89 17.59
N THR A 491 9.85 -9.75 17.59
CA THR A 491 9.23 -9.20 16.38
C THR A 491 10.26 -8.64 15.42
N ASP A 492 11.22 -7.86 15.92
CA ASP A 492 12.32 -7.31 15.13
C ASP A 492 13.66 -7.35 15.88
N PRO A 493 14.19 -8.54 16.24
CA PRO A 493 15.48 -8.71 16.92
C PRO A 493 16.68 -8.05 16.25
N ASP A 494 16.65 -7.82 14.93
CA ASP A 494 17.72 -7.15 14.20
C ASP A 494 17.48 -5.62 14.09
N GLY A 495 16.30 -5.12 14.48
CA GLY A 495 15.93 -3.70 14.49
C GLY A 495 15.83 -3.05 13.10
N VAL A 496 15.50 -3.84 12.08
CA VAL A 496 15.56 -3.43 10.66
C VAL A 496 14.21 -2.99 10.09
N MET A 497 13.09 -3.41 10.67
CA MET A 497 11.75 -3.25 10.08
C MET A 497 11.08 -1.93 10.46
N PHE A 498 11.04 -1.63 11.76
CA PHE A 498 10.41 -0.43 12.31
C PHE A 498 10.90 -0.17 13.74
N ALA A 499 10.44 0.91 14.37
CA ALA A 499 10.75 1.21 15.77
C ALA A 499 9.51 1.73 16.50
N VAL A 500 9.49 1.57 17.82
CA VAL A 500 8.51 2.23 18.69
C VAL A 500 8.55 3.75 18.43
N GLY A 501 7.38 4.34 18.25
CA GLY A 501 7.16 5.75 17.90
C GLY A 501 7.08 6.04 16.40
N GLU A 502 7.39 5.08 15.53
CA GLU A 502 7.25 5.20 14.08
C GLU A 502 5.78 5.18 13.66
N TRP A 503 5.43 6.00 12.66
CA TRP A 503 4.08 6.07 12.09
C TRP A 503 4.03 5.35 10.76
N ARG A 504 3.00 4.51 10.60
CA ARG A 504 2.84 3.61 9.47
C ARG A 504 1.37 3.48 9.12
N ASP A 505 1.08 3.13 7.88
CA ASP A 505 -0.23 2.58 7.53
C ASP A 505 -0.11 1.11 7.13
N THR A 506 1.11 0.62 6.91
CA THR A 506 1.40 -0.75 6.51
C THR A 506 2.59 -1.28 7.31
N LEU A 507 2.34 -2.22 8.21
CA LEU A 507 3.35 -2.84 9.06
C LEU A 507 3.59 -4.30 8.69
N PRO A 508 4.82 -4.73 8.41
CA PRO A 508 5.10 -6.14 8.22
C PRO A 508 5.01 -6.89 9.57
N ILE A 509 4.13 -7.88 9.68
CA ILE A 509 4.01 -8.74 10.86
C ILE A 509 4.61 -10.12 10.53
N PHE A 510 5.66 -10.53 11.24
CA PHE A 510 6.33 -11.82 11.02
C PHE A 510 6.15 -12.78 12.19
N ARG A 511 6.56 -12.34 13.39
CA ARG A 511 6.51 -13.09 14.65
C ARG A 511 6.22 -12.13 15.80
N GLY A 512 5.69 -12.66 16.90
CA GLY A 512 5.32 -11.86 18.07
C GLY A 512 4.12 -10.95 17.83
N GLY A 513 3.87 -10.07 18.79
CA GLY A 513 2.86 -9.01 18.73
C GLY A 513 3.47 -7.63 18.53
N VAL A 514 2.72 -6.76 17.87
CA VAL A 514 2.99 -5.33 17.76
C VAL A 514 1.77 -4.58 18.25
N GLN A 515 1.98 -3.72 19.24
CA GLN A 515 0.95 -2.79 19.68
C GLN A 515 0.99 -1.52 18.84
N ILE A 516 -0.16 -1.11 18.34
CA ILE A 516 -0.34 0.16 17.63
C ILE A 516 -1.35 1.05 18.35
N ARG A 517 -1.21 2.36 18.18
CA ARG A 517 -2.14 3.37 18.68
C ARG A 517 -2.48 4.40 17.62
N PHE A 518 -3.74 4.84 17.61
CA PHE A 518 -4.23 5.87 16.72
C PHE A 518 -5.54 6.45 17.25
N THR A 519 -5.98 7.58 16.69
CA THR A 519 -7.27 8.20 17.05
C THR A 519 -8.10 8.35 15.78
N PRO A 520 -9.21 7.60 15.64
CA PRO A 520 -10.12 7.77 14.52
C PRO A 520 -10.64 9.20 14.46
N ARG A 521 -10.79 9.74 13.26
CA ARG A 521 -11.23 11.12 13.04
C ARG A 521 -12.57 11.14 12.32
N GLU A 522 -13.27 12.27 12.37
CA GLU A 522 -14.59 12.46 11.73
C GLU A 522 -14.63 12.04 10.26
N TYR A 523 -13.56 12.29 9.51
CA TYR A 523 -13.51 11.89 8.10
C TYR A 523 -13.53 10.37 7.91
N MET A 524 -13.18 9.58 8.92
CA MET A 524 -13.17 8.11 8.86
C MET A 524 -14.56 7.49 9.07
N VAL A 525 -15.58 8.28 9.45
CA VAL A 525 -16.92 7.76 9.74
C VAL A 525 -17.44 6.92 8.58
N GLY A 526 -17.89 5.71 8.90
CA GLY A 526 -18.25 4.66 7.97
C GLY A 526 -17.39 3.40 8.13
N ASN A 527 -17.48 2.50 7.16
CA ASN A 527 -16.78 1.23 7.21
C ASN A 527 -15.41 1.33 6.54
N ILE A 528 -14.34 1.11 7.31
CA ILE A 528 -12.97 0.99 6.82
C ILE A 528 -12.56 -0.49 6.76
N PHE A 529 -11.57 -0.82 5.94
CA PHE A 529 -10.92 -2.13 5.97
C PHE A 529 -9.65 -2.11 6.82
N ALA A 530 -9.43 -3.20 7.55
CA ALA A 530 -8.15 -3.59 8.10
C ALA A 530 -7.81 -5.00 7.59
N HIS A 531 -6.67 -5.17 6.92
CA HIS A 531 -6.40 -6.41 6.18
C HIS A 531 -4.91 -6.71 5.99
N CYS A 532 -4.62 -7.94 5.57
CA CYS A 532 -3.29 -8.31 5.08
C CYS A 532 -3.08 -7.72 3.68
N HIS A 533 -1.94 -7.06 3.44
CA HIS A 533 -1.61 -6.48 2.12
C HIS A 533 -0.91 -7.46 1.18
N ILE A 534 -0.82 -8.75 1.53
CA ILE A 534 -0.60 -9.79 0.53
C ILE A 534 -1.91 -9.96 -0.24
N ALA A 535 -1.90 -9.61 -1.52
CA ALA A 535 -3.10 -9.53 -2.35
C ALA A 535 -3.88 -10.86 -2.39
N SER A 536 -3.17 -12.00 -2.46
CA SER A 536 -3.82 -13.32 -2.41
C SER A 536 -4.47 -13.63 -1.06
N HIS A 537 -3.94 -13.12 0.06
CA HIS A 537 -4.51 -13.33 1.38
C HIS A 537 -5.79 -12.51 1.59
N VAL A 538 -5.81 -11.24 1.18
CA VAL A 538 -7.03 -10.41 1.25
C VAL A 538 -8.12 -10.93 0.32
N ASP A 539 -7.77 -11.39 -0.89
CA ASP A 539 -8.72 -12.04 -1.80
C ASP A 539 -9.27 -13.35 -1.23
N ALA A 540 -8.49 -14.05 -0.40
CA ALA A 540 -8.92 -15.27 0.30
C ALA A 540 -9.73 -14.99 1.58
N GLY A 541 -9.77 -13.74 2.07
CA GLY A 541 -10.59 -13.32 3.21
C GLY A 541 -9.83 -12.88 4.46
N MET A 542 -8.52 -12.65 4.39
CA MET A 542 -7.70 -12.11 5.49
C MET A 542 -7.89 -10.61 5.69
N ALA A 543 -9.11 -10.24 6.07
CA ALA A 543 -9.54 -8.86 6.26
C ALA A 543 -10.71 -8.81 7.25
N GLN A 544 -10.89 -7.64 7.85
CA GLN A 544 -12.08 -7.28 8.63
C GLN A 544 -12.64 -5.95 8.17
N LEU A 545 -13.95 -5.82 8.36
CA LEU A 545 -14.66 -4.56 8.23
C LEU A 545 -14.76 -3.91 9.61
N VAL A 546 -14.35 -2.66 9.71
CA VAL A 546 -14.33 -1.91 10.97
C VAL A 546 -15.17 -0.66 10.79
N ASN A 547 -16.18 -0.49 11.63
CA ASN A 547 -17.06 0.67 11.58
C ASN A 547 -16.51 1.78 12.48
N VAL A 548 -16.38 2.98 11.93
CA VAL A 548 -16.09 4.19 12.68
C VAL A 548 -17.36 5.01 12.78
N TYR A 549 -17.75 5.38 13.99
CA TYR A 549 -19.01 6.10 14.24
C TYR A 549 -18.80 7.37 15.06
N ASP A 550 -19.72 8.30 14.92
CA ASP A 550 -19.79 9.52 15.74
C ASP A 550 -20.82 9.32 16.86
N SER A 551 -20.34 9.27 18.10
CA SER A 551 -21.14 9.07 19.31
C SER A 551 -22.08 10.26 19.60
N ASP A 552 -21.72 11.46 19.15
CA ASP A 552 -22.50 12.69 19.33
C ASP A 552 -23.60 12.84 18.26
N SER A 553 -23.52 12.08 17.17
CA SER A 553 -24.53 12.07 16.10
C SER A 553 -25.75 11.18 16.37
N ARG A 554 -25.89 10.61 17.57
CA ARG A 554 -27.13 9.93 17.96
C ARG A 554 -28.28 10.93 17.83
N PRO A 555 -29.34 10.63 17.06
CA PRO A 555 -30.52 11.49 17.05
C PRO A 555 -31.03 11.58 18.50
N ASN A 556 -31.20 12.81 18.98
CA ASN A 556 -31.89 13.05 20.25
C ASN A 556 -33.25 12.36 20.20
N GLY A 557 -33.40 11.31 21.03
CA GLY A 557 -34.67 10.77 21.53
C GLY A 557 -35.78 10.54 20.49
N ASP A 558 -35.84 9.33 19.95
CA ASP A 558 -37.14 8.69 19.82
C ASP A 558 -37.37 7.91 21.11
N GLU A 559 -38.12 8.51 22.05
CA GLU A 559 -38.90 7.77 23.03
C GLU A 559 -39.95 6.96 22.24
N ALA A 560 -39.62 5.73 21.87
CA ALA A 560 -40.59 4.71 21.53
C ALA A 560 -39.96 3.33 21.76
N ASP A 561 -40.76 2.47 22.39
CA ASP A 561 -40.57 1.02 22.55
C ASP A 561 -39.63 0.55 23.67
N GLU A 562 -39.85 1.04 24.90
CA GLU A 562 -39.75 0.20 26.11
C GLU A 562 -41.12 0.11 26.81
N GLU A 563 -42.13 -0.47 26.14
CA GLU A 563 -43.30 -1.03 26.84
C GLU A 563 -43.79 -2.26 26.07
N GLU A 564 -43.25 -3.44 26.38
CA GLU A 564 -43.97 -4.73 26.51
C GLU A 564 -42.95 -5.85 26.70
N GLU A 565 -42.54 -6.10 27.96
CA GLU A 565 -42.24 -7.45 28.47
C GLU A 565 -41.89 -7.39 29.97
N SER A 566 -42.88 -7.10 30.82
CA SER A 566 -42.81 -7.51 32.23
C SER A 566 -44.20 -7.51 32.87
N ALA A 567 -44.97 -8.56 32.63
CA ALA A 567 -46.09 -8.93 33.51
C ALA A 567 -46.47 -10.39 33.29
N SER A 568 -45.82 -11.30 34.02
CA SER A 568 -46.42 -12.58 34.38
C SER A 568 -46.00 -12.90 35.80
N ASP A 569 -46.67 -12.23 36.75
CA ASP A 569 -46.71 -12.64 38.14
C ASP A 569 -47.67 -13.83 38.32
N GLU A 570 -47.16 -14.73 39.14
CA GLU A 570 -47.76 -15.86 39.85
C GLU A 570 -49.27 -15.77 40.13
N VAL A 571 -50.00 -16.84 39.80
CA VAL A 571 -51.24 -17.23 40.48
C VAL A 571 -51.24 -18.74 40.71
N GLU A 572 -51.02 -19.13 41.96
CA GLU A 572 -51.54 -20.39 42.53
C GLU A 572 -53.03 -20.17 42.87
N ASP A 573 -53.91 -21.10 42.49
CA ASP A 573 -54.84 -21.79 43.40
C ASP A 573 -55.87 -22.68 42.65
N GLU A 574 -55.79 -23.96 43.02
CA GLU A 574 -56.81 -24.98 43.35
C GLU A 574 -58.11 -25.19 42.53
N ASP A 575 -58.29 -26.48 42.21
CA ASP A 575 -59.51 -27.32 42.19
C ASP A 575 -60.74 -26.97 41.32
N GLU A 576 -61.08 -27.86 40.37
CA GLU A 576 -62.18 -28.84 40.56
C GLU A 576 -62.41 -29.73 39.31
N SER A 577 -62.41 -31.04 39.57
CA SER A 577 -63.27 -32.13 39.05
C SER A 577 -63.49 -32.40 37.55
N GLU A 578 -63.23 -33.67 37.19
CA GLU A 578 -64.05 -34.58 36.34
C GLU A 578 -64.21 -34.21 34.84
N SER A 579 -64.12 -35.10 33.84
CA SER A 579 -64.19 -36.56 33.75
C SER A 579 -63.84 -36.99 32.31
N GLU A 580 -63.29 -38.20 32.19
CA GLU A 580 -63.52 -39.19 31.13
C GLU A 580 -62.85 -39.13 29.73
N ASP A 581 -62.31 -40.32 29.42
CA ASP A 581 -62.20 -41.00 28.12
C ASP A 581 -61.01 -40.80 27.16
N ALA A 582 -59.98 -41.63 27.42
CA ALA A 582 -59.65 -42.85 26.67
C ALA A 582 -59.12 -42.81 25.21
N GLN A 583 -58.12 -43.68 25.02
CA GLN A 583 -57.57 -44.29 23.78
C GLN A 583 -56.49 -43.47 23.04
N LYS A 584 -55.19 -43.74 23.22
CA LYS A 584 -54.41 -44.91 22.76
C LYS A 584 -54.38 -45.00 21.22
N VAL A 585 -53.20 -44.78 20.60
CA VAL A 585 -52.49 -45.73 19.72
C VAL A 585 -51.15 -45.15 19.25
N GLU A 586 -50.21 -46.07 19.07
CA GLU A 586 -48.77 -45.98 18.90
C GLU A 586 -48.23 -45.41 17.57
N LYS A 587 -47.01 -44.87 17.69
CA LYS A 587 -45.80 -45.09 16.87
C LYS A 587 -45.99 -45.35 15.37
N ARG A 588 -45.37 -44.49 14.57
CA ARG A 588 -44.09 -44.81 13.90
C ARG A 588 -43.31 -43.56 13.55
#